data_AF-A0A258HMI6-F1
#
_entry.id   AF-A0A258HMI6-F1
#
_cell.length_a   1.000
_cell.length_b   1.000
_cell.length_c   1.000
_cell.angle_alpha   90.00
_cell.angle_beta   90.00
_cell.angle_gamma   90.00
#
_symmetry.space_group_name_H-M   'P 1'
#
loop_
_entity.id
_entity.type
_entity.pdbx_description
1 polymer ?
#
loop_
_entity_poly.entity_id
_entity_poly.type
_entity_poly.pdbx_seq_one_letter_code
_entity_poly.pdbx_strand_id
1 'polypeptide(L)'
;MSFLSLPLFLLIGVLSSSPQTEAPASPPAEVAPATEAATAPNAGPEEVAAPVSPEEAAFNERSAALGQRVLAVDAQMKDTARLTALNPDAAKAELDAIQTGFQAEIDAFIQDFFNLAAQKFATLPEAEQQTLRTNVENTAGQLATLPQAMRDRAEAAALLPPPPEAAPSH
;
A
#
# COMPACT_ATOMS: atom_id res chain seq x y z
N MET A 1 1.24 -5.81 -24.45
CA MET A 1 2.18 -5.49 -23.37
C MET A 1 1.34 -5.30 -22.12
N SER A 2 1.26 -6.33 -21.28
CA SER A 2 0.40 -6.32 -20.09
C SER A 2 1.24 -5.91 -18.88
N PHE A 3 0.86 -4.79 -18.24
CA PHE A 3 1.43 -4.41 -16.95
C PHE A 3 0.64 -5.09 -15.84
N LEU A 4 1.40 -5.64 -14.88
CA LEU A 4 0.96 -6.41 -13.73
C LEU A 4 -0.07 -5.64 -12.89
N SER A 5 -1.27 -6.22 -12.73
CA SER A 5 -2.18 -5.88 -11.63
C SER A 5 -1.79 -6.74 -10.43
N LEU A 6 -0.98 -6.20 -9.53
CA LEU A 6 -0.76 -6.79 -8.20
C LEU A 6 -2.06 -6.61 -7.39
N PRO A 7 -2.76 -7.68 -6.97
CA PRO A 7 -3.94 -7.53 -6.16
C PRO A 7 -3.54 -7.18 -4.72
N LEU A 8 -4.32 -6.26 -4.15
CA LEU A 8 -4.24 -5.68 -2.81
C LEU A 8 -4.17 -6.69 -1.63
N PHE A 9 -4.24 -8.01 -1.91
CA PHE A 9 -4.14 -9.10 -0.95
C PHE A 9 -2.78 -9.23 -0.25
N LEU A 10 -1.70 -8.71 -0.83
CA LEU A 10 -0.36 -8.82 -0.25
C LEU A 10 -0.13 -7.95 0.99
N LEU A 11 -0.91 -6.87 1.20
CA LEU A 11 -0.68 -5.99 2.35
C LEU A 11 -1.21 -6.56 3.67
N ILE A 12 -2.21 -7.45 3.63
CA ILE A 12 -2.78 -8.07 4.85
C ILE A 12 -1.87 -9.19 5.37
N GLY A 13 -1.12 -9.86 4.49
CA GLY A 13 -0.24 -10.98 4.86
C GLY A 13 1.06 -10.58 5.60
N VAL A 14 1.49 -9.32 5.51
CA VAL A 14 2.80 -8.89 6.04
C VAL A 14 2.81 -8.57 7.55
N LEU A 15 1.65 -8.38 8.18
CA LEU A 15 1.58 -8.02 9.61
C LEU A 15 1.18 -9.17 10.53
N SER A 16 0.83 -10.34 10.00
CA SER A 16 0.51 -11.52 10.81
C SER A 16 1.72 -12.42 11.03
N SER A 17 2.84 -11.83 11.47
CA SER A 17 3.89 -12.59 12.15
C SER A 17 3.42 -12.87 13.57
N SER A 18 2.96 -14.09 13.83
CA SER A 18 2.95 -14.66 15.17
C SER A 18 3.79 -15.95 15.17
N PRO A 19 4.61 -16.16 16.21
CA PRO A 19 5.78 -17.03 16.17
C PRO A 19 5.44 -18.52 16.23
N GLN A 20 6.41 -19.29 15.76
CA GLN A 20 6.54 -20.75 15.80
C GLN A 20 5.95 -21.40 17.06
N THR A 21 5.31 -22.55 16.88
CA THR A 21 5.34 -23.64 17.86
C THR A 21 5.65 -24.94 17.12
N GLU A 22 6.91 -25.37 17.29
CA GLU A 22 7.39 -26.74 17.11
C GLU A 22 6.43 -27.79 17.69
N ALA A 23 6.38 -28.97 17.06
CA ALA A 23 6.74 -30.27 17.65
C ALA A 23 6.44 -31.41 16.62
N PRO A 24 7.01 -32.64 16.74
CA PRO A 24 8.30 -32.99 16.13
C PRO A 24 8.30 -34.34 15.35
N ALA A 25 9.45 -34.58 14.69
CA ALA A 25 10.11 -35.87 14.41
C ALA A 25 9.55 -36.88 13.36
N SER A 26 10.30 -36.93 12.24
CA SER A 26 10.53 -37.95 11.16
C SER A 26 10.81 -39.39 11.66
N PRO A 27 11.26 -40.42 10.84
CA PRO A 27 11.63 -40.51 9.39
C PRO A 27 11.29 -41.92 8.75
N PRO A 28 11.92 -42.47 7.67
CA PRO A 28 12.51 -41.92 6.41
C PRO A 28 12.07 -42.64 5.08
N ALA A 29 12.35 -41.97 3.95
CA ALA A 29 12.83 -42.43 2.61
C ALA A 29 12.20 -43.63 1.85
N GLU A 30 11.74 -43.40 0.60
CA GLU A 30 12.09 -44.24 -0.57
C GLU A 30 11.87 -43.48 -1.91
N VAL A 31 12.53 -43.97 -2.97
CA VAL A 31 12.99 -43.33 -4.21
C VAL A 31 11.90 -43.24 -5.31
N ALA A 32 11.98 -42.21 -6.17
CA ALA A 32 11.14 -42.02 -7.36
C ALA A 32 11.25 -43.18 -8.39
N PRO A 33 10.27 -43.31 -9.32
CA PRO A 33 10.64 -42.98 -10.71
C PRO A 33 9.55 -42.24 -11.52
N ALA A 34 10.00 -41.47 -12.51
CA ALA A 34 9.19 -40.75 -13.48
C ALA A 34 8.51 -41.68 -14.49
N THR A 35 7.26 -41.38 -14.89
CA THR A 35 6.79 -41.65 -16.26
C THR A 35 5.69 -40.65 -16.62
N GLU A 36 5.91 -39.94 -17.72
CA GLU A 36 4.98 -39.00 -18.34
C GLU A 36 3.68 -39.67 -18.76
N ALA A 37 2.55 -39.06 -18.43
CA ALA A 37 1.34 -39.18 -19.22
C ALA A 37 0.83 -37.76 -19.50
N ALA A 38 1.16 -37.26 -20.69
CA ALA A 38 0.57 -36.07 -21.24
C ALA A 38 -0.96 -36.25 -21.32
N THR A 39 -1.71 -35.38 -20.67
CA THR A 39 -3.08 -35.05 -21.05
C THR A 39 -3.22 -33.54 -21.02
N ALA A 40 -3.83 -33.03 -22.08
CA ALA A 40 -3.95 -31.66 -22.52
C ALA A 40 -4.51 -30.70 -21.43
N PRO A 41 -4.38 -29.38 -21.63
CA PRO A 41 -4.54 -28.39 -20.59
C PRO A 41 -5.98 -28.46 -20.09
N ASN A 42 -6.14 -28.79 -18.81
CA ASN A 42 -7.38 -28.46 -18.14
C ASN A 42 -7.38 -26.93 -18.08
N ALA A 43 -7.96 -26.29 -19.10
CA ALA A 43 -8.65 -25.04 -18.95
C ALA A 43 -9.75 -25.32 -17.92
N GLY A 44 -9.33 -25.38 -16.64
CA GLY A 44 -10.23 -25.25 -15.52
C GLY A 44 -11.06 -24.00 -15.80
N PRO A 45 -12.35 -24.03 -15.47
CA PRO A 45 -13.24 -22.91 -15.76
C PRO A 45 -12.48 -21.66 -15.38
N GLU A 46 -12.36 -20.74 -16.34
CA GLU A 46 -11.87 -19.40 -16.12
C GLU A 46 -12.32 -19.03 -14.71
N GLU A 47 -11.37 -18.80 -13.81
CA GLU A 47 -11.68 -18.21 -12.52
C GLU A 47 -12.26 -16.85 -12.90
N VAL A 48 -13.57 -16.83 -13.12
CA VAL A 48 -14.32 -15.65 -13.46
C VAL A 48 -14.15 -14.83 -12.22
N ALA A 49 -13.16 -13.94 -12.22
CA ALA A 49 -13.00 -12.92 -11.20
C ALA A 49 -14.40 -12.33 -11.05
N ALA A 50 -14.99 -12.53 -9.87
CA ALA A 50 -16.36 -12.08 -9.63
C ALA A 50 -16.46 -10.63 -10.12
N PRO A 51 -17.53 -10.26 -10.84
CA PRO A 51 -17.62 -8.94 -11.42
C PRO A 51 -17.44 -7.90 -10.31
N VAL A 52 -16.32 -7.18 -10.37
CA VAL A 52 -16.03 -6.06 -9.46
C VAL A 52 -17.13 -5.04 -9.70
N SER A 53 -17.81 -4.61 -8.64
CA SER A 53 -18.85 -3.59 -8.78
C SER A 53 -18.22 -2.30 -9.33
N PRO A 54 -18.96 -1.49 -10.10
CA PRO A 54 -18.41 -0.25 -10.66
C PRO A 54 -17.87 0.70 -9.56
N GLU A 55 -18.46 0.68 -8.36
CA GLU A 55 -17.98 1.45 -7.21
C GLU A 55 -16.62 0.94 -6.70
N GLU A 56 -16.44 -0.38 -6.63
CA GLU A 56 -15.18 -0.99 -6.21
C GLU A 56 -14.09 -0.79 -7.27
N ALA A 57 -14.45 -0.82 -8.56
CA ALA A 57 -13.53 -0.46 -9.64
C ALA A 57 -13.07 1.01 -9.53
N ALA A 58 -14.00 1.94 -9.31
CA ALA A 58 -13.66 3.36 -9.12
C ALA A 58 -12.85 3.62 -7.84
N PHE A 59 -13.08 2.84 -6.78
CA PHE A 59 -12.25 2.91 -5.58
C PHE A 59 -10.83 2.36 -5.82
N ASN A 60 -10.70 1.27 -6.56
CA ASN A 60 -9.40 0.70 -6.91
C ASN A 60 -8.57 1.66 -7.78
N GLU A 61 -9.19 2.32 -8.75
CA GLU A 61 -8.52 3.34 -9.56
C GLU A 61 -8.04 4.53 -8.70
N ARG A 62 -8.91 5.02 -7.80
CA ARG A 62 -8.52 6.07 -6.83
C ARG A 62 -7.41 5.64 -5.89
N SER A 63 -7.43 4.39 -5.42
CA SER A 63 -6.38 3.83 -4.56
C SER A 63 -5.03 3.75 -5.30
N ALA A 64 -5.04 3.35 -6.57
CA ALA A 64 -3.83 3.35 -7.41
C ALA A 64 -3.31 4.77 -7.65
N ALA A 65 -4.20 5.72 -7.95
CA ALA A 65 -3.85 7.13 -8.11
C ALA A 65 -3.27 7.72 -6.81
N LEU A 66 -3.84 7.40 -5.65
CA LEU A 66 -3.32 7.81 -4.35
C LEU A 66 -1.91 7.25 -4.12
N GLY A 67 -1.67 5.98 -4.46
CA GLY A 67 -0.33 5.38 -4.36
C GLY A 67 0.72 6.14 -5.18
N GLN A 68 0.41 6.53 -6.41
CA GLN A 68 1.29 7.37 -7.23
C GLN A 68 1.46 8.77 -6.64
N ARG A 69 0.39 9.34 -6.09
CA ARG A 69 0.40 10.65 -5.44
C ARG A 69 1.30 10.68 -4.23
N VAL A 70 1.28 9.65 -3.38
CA VAL A 70 2.17 9.50 -2.22
C VAL A 70 3.64 9.57 -2.67
N LEU A 71 4.02 8.85 -3.72
CA LEU A 71 5.39 8.87 -4.22
C LEU A 71 5.80 10.27 -4.74
N ALA A 72 4.89 10.93 -5.46
CA ALA A 72 5.13 12.27 -5.98
C ALA A 72 5.27 13.31 -4.87
N VAL A 73 4.41 13.25 -3.85
CA VAL A 73 4.44 14.17 -2.69
C VAL A 73 5.68 13.91 -1.83
N ASP A 74 6.10 12.66 -1.63
CA ASP A 74 7.34 12.34 -0.90
C ASP A 74 8.57 12.94 -1.60
N ALA A 75 8.65 12.83 -2.93
CA ALA A 75 9.72 13.45 -3.72
C ALA A 75 9.67 14.99 -3.61
N GLN A 76 8.49 15.59 -3.78
CA GLN A 76 8.31 17.03 -3.70
C GLN A 76 8.69 17.59 -2.32
N MET A 77 8.29 16.91 -1.23
CA MET A 77 8.65 17.30 0.13
C MET A 77 10.16 17.19 0.35
N LYS A 78 10.82 16.12 -0.12
CA LYS A 78 12.28 15.96 0.02
C LYS A 78 13.05 17.04 -0.71
N ASP A 79 12.63 17.37 -1.93
CA ASP A 79 13.29 18.42 -2.72
C ASP A 79 13.08 19.79 -2.09
N THR A 80 11.86 20.07 -1.60
CA THR A 80 11.57 21.31 -0.86
C THR A 80 12.37 21.40 0.44
N ALA A 81 12.47 20.30 1.20
CA ALA A 81 13.23 20.25 2.44
C ALA A 81 14.74 20.49 2.22
N ARG A 82 15.31 20.10 1.08
CA ARG A 82 16.69 20.43 0.72
C ARG A 82 16.92 21.92 0.49
N LEU A 83 15.89 22.65 0.05
CA LEU A 83 15.96 24.11 -0.14
C LEU A 83 16.02 24.88 1.19
N THR A 84 15.76 24.23 2.32
CA THR A 84 15.82 24.86 3.66
C THR A 84 17.20 25.47 3.96
N ALA A 85 18.29 24.92 3.38
CA ALA A 85 19.63 25.48 3.51
C ALA A 85 19.82 26.83 2.77
N LEU A 86 18.97 27.12 1.78
CA LEU A 86 19.04 28.33 0.95
C LEU A 86 18.03 29.39 1.43
N ASN A 87 16.80 28.97 1.75
CA ASN A 87 15.74 29.86 2.21
C ASN A 87 14.79 29.12 3.17
N PRO A 88 15.07 29.13 4.49
CA PRO A 88 14.38 28.29 5.45
C PRO A 88 12.90 28.65 5.62
N ASP A 89 12.55 29.94 5.63
CA ASP A 89 11.17 30.38 5.83
C ASP A 89 10.30 30.04 4.62
N ALA A 90 10.82 30.24 3.40
CA ALA A 90 10.11 29.89 2.18
C ALA A 90 9.94 28.36 2.02
N ALA A 91 11.00 27.59 2.30
CA ALA A 91 10.94 26.13 2.24
C ALA A 91 9.93 25.56 3.25
N LYS A 92 9.86 26.12 4.46
CA LYS A 92 8.89 25.72 5.47
C LYS A 92 7.45 26.00 5.05
N ALA A 93 7.18 27.20 4.53
CA ALA A 93 5.86 27.56 4.04
C ALA A 93 5.40 26.66 2.89
N GLU A 94 6.31 26.30 1.98
CA GLU A 94 6.01 25.37 0.88
C GLU A 94 5.74 23.95 1.40
N LEU A 95 6.53 23.44 2.36
CA LEU A 95 6.25 22.16 3.02
C LEU A 95 4.88 22.14 3.70
N ASP A 96 4.51 23.23 4.40
CA ASP A 96 3.18 23.39 5.01
C ASP A 96 2.07 23.33 3.96
N ALA A 97 2.25 24.00 2.81
CA ALA A 97 1.28 24.01 1.72
C ALA A 97 1.13 22.63 1.07
N ILE A 98 2.23 21.93 0.79
CA ILE A 98 2.23 20.58 0.23
C ILE A 98 1.53 19.62 1.19
N GLN A 99 1.87 19.67 2.48
CA GLN A 99 1.26 18.83 3.51
C GLN A 99 -0.24 19.09 3.60
N THR A 100 -0.67 20.36 3.65
CA THR A 100 -2.08 20.73 3.77
C THR A 100 -2.88 20.26 2.56
N GLY A 101 -2.35 20.45 1.35
CA GLY A 101 -2.98 19.94 0.12
C GLY A 101 -3.11 18.43 0.13
N PHE A 102 -2.06 17.72 0.51
CA PHE A 102 -2.08 16.26 0.57
C PHE A 102 -2.98 15.71 1.68
N GLN A 103 -3.08 16.40 2.82
CA GLN A 103 -4.03 16.05 3.88
C GLN A 103 -5.47 16.07 3.37
N ALA A 104 -5.86 17.12 2.62
CA ALA A 104 -7.20 17.20 2.04
C ALA A 104 -7.50 16.04 1.07
N GLU A 105 -6.50 15.62 0.29
CA GLU A 105 -6.60 14.46 -0.61
C GLU A 105 -6.80 13.14 0.18
N ILE A 106 -6.04 12.97 1.28
CA ILE A 106 -6.16 11.80 2.17
C ILE A 106 -7.52 11.77 2.86
N ASP A 107 -8.00 12.90 3.37
CA ASP A 107 -9.30 12.99 4.05
C ASP A 107 -10.45 12.64 3.10
N ALA A 108 -10.39 13.11 1.85
CA ALA A 108 -11.35 12.76 0.81
C ALA A 108 -11.32 11.25 0.51
N PHE A 109 -10.13 10.66 0.40
CA PHE A 109 -9.97 9.21 0.18
C PHE A 109 -10.51 8.39 1.36
N ILE A 110 -10.25 8.81 2.60
CA ILE A 110 -10.77 8.15 3.81
C ILE A 110 -12.31 8.18 3.81
N GLN A 111 -12.91 9.32 3.42
CA GLN A 111 -14.36 9.42 3.30
C GLN A 111 -14.92 8.45 2.26
N ASP A 112 -14.29 8.34 1.09
CA ASP A 112 -14.66 7.36 0.07
C ASP A 112 -14.52 5.91 0.58
N PHE A 113 -13.47 5.62 1.34
CA PHE A 113 -13.24 4.32 1.94
C PHE A 113 -14.34 3.94 2.94
N PHE A 114 -14.74 4.86 3.82
CA PHE A 114 -15.87 4.65 4.73
C PHE A 114 -17.19 4.45 3.98
N ASN A 115 -17.43 5.20 2.90
CA ASN A 115 -18.64 5.05 2.09
C ASN A 115 -18.71 3.68 1.41
N LEU A 116 -17.58 3.17 0.90
CA LEU A 116 -17.50 1.82 0.33
C LEU A 116 -17.68 0.76 1.42
N ALA A 117 -17.01 0.92 2.56
CA ALA A 117 -17.12 -0.01 3.69
C ALA A 117 -18.55 -0.11 4.22
N ALA A 118 -19.26 1.02 4.36
CA ALA A 118 -20.66 1.05 4.81
C ALA A 118 -21.59 0.25 3.88
N GLN A 119 -21.37 0.33 2.55
CA GLN A 119 -22.13 -0.47 1.58
C GLN A 119 -21.86 -1.97 1.74
N LYS A 120 -20.62 -2.35 2.01
CA LYS A 120 -20.26 -3.75 2.26
C LYS A 120 -20.85 -4.24 3.60
N PHE A 121 -20.80 -3.43 4.66
CA PHE A 121 -21.33 -3.79 5.98
C PHE A 121 -22.83 -4.14 5.94
N ALA A 122 -23.62 -3.45 5.12
CA ALA A 122 -25.05 -3.72 4.99
C ALA A 122 -25.37 -5.14 4.50
N THR A 123 -24.40 -5.84 3.90
CA THR A 123 -24.55 -7.21 3.37
C THR A 123 -23.99 -8.30 4.28
N LEU A 124 -23.36 -7.93 5.41
CA LEU A 124 -22.64 -8.86 6.28
C LEU A 124 -23.37 -9.12 7.60
N PRO A 125 -23.11 -10.26 8.28
CA PRO A 125 -23.59 -10.51 9.65
C PRO A 125 -23.01 -9.52 10.68
N GLU A 126 -23.76 -9.18 11.74
CA GLU A 126 -23.36 -8.18 12.76
C GLU A 126 -21.97 -8.44 13.39
N ALA A 127 -21.63 -9.70 13.66
CA ALA A 127 -20.33 -10.05 14.24
C ALA A 127 -19.16 -9.68 13.32
N GLU A 128 -19.31 -9.86 12.00
CA GLU A 128 -18.29 -9.51 11.01
C GLU A 128 -18.26 -8.00 10.76
N GLN A 129 -19.42 -7.33 10.79
CA GLN A 129 -19.50 -5.88 10.65
C GLN A 129 -18.66 -5.16 11.71
N GLN A 130 -18.71 -5.60 12.97
CA GLN A 130 -18.01 -4.92 14.06
C GLN A 130 -16.48 -5.06 13.95
N THR A 131 -15.99 -6.25 13.57
CA THR A 131 -14.57 -6.48 13.29
C THR A 131 -14.10 -5.64 12.11
N LEU A 132 -14.85 -5.64 10.99
CA LEU A 132 -14.45 -4.89 9.82
C LEU A 132 -14.52 -3.37 10.04
N ARG A 133 -15.51 -2.87 10.79
CA ARG A 133 -15.58 -1.46 11.17
C ARG A 133 -14.33 -1.03 11.92
N THR A 134 -13.93 -1.83 12.91
CA THR A 134 -12.70 -1.58 13.68
C THR A 134 -11.47 -1.53 12.75
N ASN A 135 -11.37 -2.47 11.81
CA ASN A 135 -10.27 -2.49 10.84
C ASN A 135 -10.26 -1.25 9.93
N VAL A 136 -11.43 -0.85 9.42
CA VAL A 136 -11.59 0.34 8.57
C VAL A 136 -11.20 1.61 9.33
N GLU A 137 -11.65 1.75 10.57
CA GLU A 137 -11.30 2.89 11.44
C GLU A 137 -9.79 2.94 11.72
N ASN A 138 -9.17 1.80 12.01
CA ASN A 138 -7.72 1.73 12.22
C ASN A 138 -6.93 2.08 10.95
N THR A 139 -7.33 1.58 9.78
CA THR A 139 -6.69 1.92 8.51
C THR A 139 -6.86 3.39 8.17
N ALA A 140 -8.06 3.96 8.37
CA ALA A 140 -8.30 5.39 8.20
C ALA A 140 -7.40 6.24 9.11
N GLY A 141 -7.26 5.83 10.38
CA GLY A 141 -6.35 6.49 11.32
C GLY A 141 -4.89 6.46 10.87
N GLN A 142 -4.41 5.33 10.35
CA GLN A 142 -3.06 5.23 9.80
C GLN A 142 -2.87 6.15 8.58
N LEU A 143 -3.84 6.16 7.66
CA LEU A 143 -3.78 7.00 6.46
C LEU A 143 -3.76 8.49 6.84
N ALA A 144 -4.55 8.91 7.83
CA ALA A 144 -4.60 10.29 8.29
C ALA A 144 -3.25 10.81 8.81
N THR A 145 -2.37 9.94 9.30
CA THR A 145 -1.02 10.33 9.77
C THR A 145 0.03 10.42 8.67
N LEU A 146 -0.27 9.90 7.47
CA LEU A 146 0.69 9.77 6.38
C LEU A 146 1.31 11.13 5.96
N PRO A 147 0.53 12.22 5.79
CA PRO A 147 1.10 13.50 5.36
C PRO A 147 2.15 14.05 6.33
N GLN A 148 1.91 13.95 7.64
CA GLN A 148 2.88 14.37 8.65
C GLN A 148 4.12 13.47 8.64
N ALA A 149 3.95 12.15 8.59
CA ALA A 149 5.09 11.22 8.57
C ALA A 149 6.00 11.43 7.35
N MET A 150 5.42 11.77 6.19
CA MET A 150 6.19 12.10 4.99
C MET A 150 6.99 13.39 5.14
N ARG A 151 6.39 14.40 5.76
CA ARG A 151 7.08 15.66 6.08
C ARG A 151 8.24 15.42 7.04
N ASP A 152 8.01 14.73 8.15
CA ASP A 152 9.06 14.43 9.13
C ASP A 152 10.22 13.66 8.49
N ARG A 153 9.91 12.71 7.61
CA ARG A 153 10.91 11.97 6.82
C ARG A 153 11.69 12.88 5.87
N ALA A 154 11.01 13.81 5.19
CA ALA A 154 11.65 14.74 4.26
C ALA A 154 12.60 15.70 4.99
N GLU A 155 12.17 16.26 6.12
CA GLU A 155 12.98 17.12 6.98
C GLU A 155 14.19 16.34 7.54
N ALA A 156 14.00 15.11 8.03
CA ALA A 156 15.10 14.27 8.48
C ALA A 156 16.10 13.92 7.35
N ALA A 157 15.60 13.66 6.14
CA ALA A 157 16.44 13.36 4.98
C ALA A 157 17.25 14.58 4.51
N ALA A 158 16.74 15.80 4.69
CA ALA A 158 17.46 17.03 4.36
C ALA A 158 18.67 17.29 5.28
N LEU A 159 18.68 16.70 6.48
CA LEU A 159 19.81 16.79 7.42
C LEU A 159 20.94 15.81 7.11
N LEU A 160 20.70 14.83 6.23
CA LEU A 160 21.73 13.88 5.81
C LEU A 160 22.57 14.49 4.67
N PRO A 161 23.89 14.24 4.66
CA PRO A 161 24.73 14.64 3.53
C PRO A 161 24.23 13.95 2.24
N PRO A 162 24.30 14.63 1.08
CA PRO A 162 23.91 14.02 -0.19
C PRO A 162 24.74 12.74 -0.43
N PRO A 163 24.14 11.68 -1.01
CA PRO A 163 24.90 10.49 -1.35
C PRO A 163 26.08 10.89 -2.26
N PRO A 164 27.26 10.26 -2.11
CA PRO A 164 28.38 10.54 -2.98
C PRO A 164 27.94 10.32 -4.43
N GLU A 165 28.03 11.37 -5.24
CA GLU A 165 27.81 11.29 -6.68
C GLU A 165 28.74 10.19 -7.20
N ALA A 166 28.16 9.13 -7.76
CA ALA A 166 28.96 8.08 -8.39
C ALA A 166 29.78 8.77 -9.48
N ALA A 167 31.09 8.89 -9.25
CA ALA A 167 32.00 9.51 -10.20
C ALA A 167 31.75 8.89 -11.58
N PRO A 168 31.63 9.69 -12.65
CA PRO A 168 31.45 9.13 -13.98
C PRO A 168 32.65 8.22 -14.28
N SER A 169 32.39 6.92 -14.42
CA SER A 169 33.37 5.97 -14.91
C SER A 169 33.71 6.35 -16.34
N HIS A 170 34.88 6.97 -16.52
CA HIS A 170 35.51 7.22 -17.82
C HIS A 170 36.14 5.95 -18.39
#